data_AF-A0A9X1IHU7-F1
#
_entry.id   AF-A0A9X1IHU7-F1
#
_cell.length_a   1.000
_cell.length_b   1.000
_cell.length_c   1.000
_cell.angle_alpha   90.00
_cell.angle_beta   90.00
_cell.angle_gamma   90.00
#
_symmetry.space_group_name_H-M   'P 1'
#
loop_
_entity.id
_entity.type
_entity.pdbx_description
1 polymer ?
#
loop_
_entity_poly.entity_id
_entity_poly.type
_entity_poly.pdbx_seq_one_letter_code
_entity_poly.pdbx_strand_id
1 'polypeptide(L)'
;MGASFSFPPSRVALAVTAMLASPAGGAAVAEPLGSHGAAYHVLDRAAHWIATGFEVAGATTILLVACAATVRFARRALAAPDWATTLPAYRADLGRGVLLGLEMLVAADIVGTVAVTPSFGSLGVLAVVVLIRTFLSVSLSVKIEGHWPWRLRDLDRAAEGRPREWRRRPGFSACRTSQRP
;
A
#
# COMPACT_ATOMS: atom_id res chain seq x y z
N MET A 1 0.57 -2.77 42.46
CA MET A 1 -0.61 -3.60 42.16
C MET A 1 -1.14 -3.18 40.81
N GLY A 2 -0.92 -4.01 39.78
CA GLY A 2 -1.14 -3.68 38.38
C GLY A 2 -2.59 -3.84 37.95
N ALA A 3 -3.12 -2.83 37.27
CA ALA A 3 -4.40 -2.90 36.58
C ALA A 3 -4.18 -3.58 35.22
N SER A 4 -4.60 -4.84 35.11
CA SER A 4 -4.66 -5.56 33.84
C SER A 4 -5.76 -4.95 32.96
N PHE A 5 -5.37 -4.07 32.04
CA PHE A 5 -6.24 -3.57 30.98
C PHE A 5 -6.48 -4.68 29.95
N SER A 6 -7.50 -5.49 30.19
CA SER A 6 -8.00 -6.48 29.24
C SER A 6 -8.79 -5.75 28.14
N PHE A 7 -8.12 -5.41 27.04
CA PHE A 7 -8.78 -4.90 25.83
C PHE A 7 -9.63 -6.03 25.22
N PRO A 8 -10.97 -5.89 25.10
CA PRO A 8 -11.77 -6.88 24.39
C PRO A 8 -11.38 -6.87 22.90
N PRO A 9 -11.25 -8.02 22.24
CA PRO A 9 -11.04 -8.07 20.79
C PRO A 9 -12.21 -7.38 20.10
N SER A 10 -11.88 -6.44 19.22
CA SER A 10 -12.81 -5.60 18.49
C SER A 10 -13.87 -6.43 17.76
N ARG A 11 -15.15 -6.08 17.98
CA ARG A 11 -16.32 -6.61 17.25
C ARG A 11 -16.14 -6.61 15.71
N VAL A 12 -15.22 -5.79 15.21
CA VAL A 12 -14.81 -5.68 13.80
C VAL A 12 -14.15 -6.97 13.29
N ALA A 13 -13.33 -7.66 14.09
CA ALA A 13 -12.68 -8.90 13.66
C ALA A 13 -13.69 -10.05 13.44
N LEU A 14 -14.72 -10.13 14.30
CA LEU A 14 -15.79 -11.14 14.22
C LEU A 14 -16.71 -10.92 13.00
N ALA A 15 -16.97 -9.66 12.61
CA ALA A 15 -17.77 -9.36 11.42
C ALA A 15 -17.05 -9.79 10.13
N VAL A 16 -15.73 -9.63 10.06
CA VAL A 16 -14.91 -10.02 8.91
C VAL A 16 -14.78 -11.55 8.81
N THR A 17 -14.72 -12.28 9.93
CA THR A 17 -14.71 -13.75 9.91
C THR A 17 -16.08 -14.35 9.59
N ALA A 18 -17.18 -13.72 10.03
CA ALA A 18 -18.54 -14.23 9.78
C ALA A 18 -18.97 -14.14 8.30
N MET A 19 -18.40 -13.21 7.52
CA MET A 19 -18.72 -13.05 6.10
C MET A 19 -18.09 -14.14 5.21
N LEU A 20 -17.10 -14.87 5.72
CA LEU A 20 -16.40 -15.96 5.01
C LEU A 20 -17.10 -17.33 5.09
N ALA A 21 -18.22 -17.44 5.82
CA ALA A 21 -18.80 -18.73 6.20
C ALA A 21 -20.23 -19.01 5.67
N SER A 22 -20.70 -18.33 4.62
CA SER A 22 -22.05 -18.59 4.07
C SER A 22 -22.00 -19.50 2.83
N PRO A 23 -22.51 -20.74 2.89
CA PRO A 23 -22.67 -21.61 1.73
C PRO A 23 -24.06 -21.40 1.14
N ALA A 24 -24.20 -20.50 0.17
CA ALA A 24 -25.41 -20.43 -0.64
C ALA A 24 -25.21 -21.32 -1.88
N GLY A 25 -25.55 -22.59 -1.72
CA GLY A 25 -25.71 -23.51 -2.84
C GLY A 25 -26.88 -23.08 -3.73
N GLY A 26 -26.62 -22.99 -5.03
CA GLY A 26 -27.64 -23.04 -6.08
C GLY A 26 -27.31 -24.22 -6.98
N ALA A 27 -28.09 -25.28 -6.85
CA ALA A 27 -28.01 -26.46 -7.70
C ALA A 27 -28.60 -26.20 -9.09
N ALA A 28 -27.99 -26.83 -10.10
CA ALA A 28 -28.57 -27.31 -11.35
C ALA A 28 -29.23 -26.29 -12.32
N VAL A 29 -28.50 -25.97 -13.38
CA VAL A 29 -29.03 -26.03 -14.77
C VAL A 29 -28.02 -26.84 -15.59
N ALA A 30 -28.50 -27.96 -16.13
CA ALA A 30 -27.72 -28.89 -16.93
C ALA A 30 -27.74 -28.45 -18.41
N GLU A 31 -26.58 -28.08 -18.93
CA GLU A 31 -26.28 -27.94 -20.36
C GLU A 31 -24.99 -28.74 -20.64
N PRO A 32 -25.01 -29.80 -21.48
CA PRO A 32 -23.86 -30.62 -21.72
C PRO A 32 -23.10 -30.13 -22.96
N LEU A 33 -22.07 -29.30 -22.77
CA LEU A 33 -20.91 -29.17 -23.66
C LEU A 33 -19.77 -28.37 -23.00
N GLY A 34 -18.66 -29.07 -22.74
CA GLY A 34 -17.33 -28.48 -22.52
C GLY A 34 -16.86 -28.49 -21.07
N SER A 35 -15.86 -29.31 -20.75
CA SER A 35 -15.04 -29.20 -19.53
C SER A 35 -14.46 -27.79 -19.32
N HIS A 36 -14.40 -26.96 -20.36
CA HIS A 36 -14.07 -25.54 -20.31
C HIS A 36 -15.08 -24.72 -19.49
N GLY A 37 -16.38 -25.08 -19.58
CA GLY A 37 -17.54 -24.70 -18.76
C GLY A 37 -17.28 -24.55 -17.27
N ALA A 38 -17.09 -25.71 -16.66
CA ALA A 38 -16.90 -25.83 -15.22
C ALA A 38 -15.58 -25.20 -14.76
N ALA A 39 -14.52 -25.28 -15.58
CA ALA A 39 -13.22 -24.70 -15.24
C ALA A 39 -13.28 -23.17 -15.12
N TYR A 40 -13.93 -22.46 -16.05
CA TYR A 40 -14.04 -20.99 -15.96
C TYR A 40 -14.92 -20.55 -14.78
N HIS A 41 -15.99 -21.28 -14.45
CA HIS A 41 -16.87 -20.95 -13.33
C HIS A 41 -16.20 -21.13 -11.96
N VAL A 42 -15.22 -22.02 -11.84
CA VAL A 42 -14.43 -22.21 -10.61
C VAL A 42 -13.33 -21.15 -10.52
N LEU A 43 -12.70 -20.82 -11.65
CA LEU A 43 -11.70 -19.76 -11.76
C LEU A 43 -12.30 -18.38 -11.43
N ASP A 44 -13.47 -18.05 -11.96
CA ASP A 44 -14.13 -16.74 -11.73
C ASP A 44 -14.52 -16.55 -10.26
N ARG A 45 -15.10 -17.59 -9.62
CA ARG A 45 -15.38 -17.58 -8.18
C ARG A 45 -14.12 -17.45 -7.35
N ALA A 46 -13.08 -18.23 -7.65
CA ALA A 46 -11.83 -18.18 -6.91
C ALA A 46 -11.18 -16.80 -7.04
N ALA A 47 -11.11 -16.26 -8.26
CA ALA A 47 -10.50 -14.96 -8.50
C ALA A 47 -11.27 -13.81 -7.86
N HIS A 48 -12.61 -13.87 -7.85
CA HIS A 48 -13.44 -12.89 -7.14
C HIS A 48 -13.15 -12.89 -5.63
N TRP A 49 -13.15 -14.06 -4.98
CA TRP A 49 -12.84 -14.16 -3.54
C TRP A 49 -11.41 -13.72 -3.21
N ILE A 50 -10.45 -14.03 -4.07
CA ILE A 50 -9.06 -13.60 -3.92
C ILE A 50 -8.95 -12.07 -4.05
N ALA A 51 -9.55 -11.48 -5.09
CA ALA A 51 -9.53 -10.04 -5.32
C ALA A 51 -10.15 -9.27 -4.15
N THR A 52 -11.33 -9.68 -3.70
CA THR A 52 -11.99 -9.09 -2.52
C THR A 52 -11.15 -9.26 -1.26
N GLY A 53 -10.49 -10.41 -1.08
CA GLY A 53 -9.57 -10.64 0.03
C GLY A 53 -8.42 -9.64 0.06
N PHE A 54 -7.75 -9.42 -1.09
CA PHE A 54 -6.67 -8.43 -1.20
C PHE A 54 -7.18 -6.99 -1.03
N GLU A 55 -8.36 -6.67 -1.55
CA GLU A 55 -8.99 -5.36 -1.37
C GLU A 55 -9.27 -5.06 0.11
N VAL A 56 -9.92 -5.99 0.80
CA VAL A 56 -10.21 -5.89 2.24
C VAL A 56 -8.91 -5.80 3.05
N ALA A 57 -7.91 -6.62 2.72
CA ALA A 57 -6.62 -6.58 3.41
C ALA A 57 -5.89 -5.24 3.22
N GLY A 58 -5.85 -4.72 1.99
CA GLY A 58 -5.25 -3.42 1.67
C GLY A 58 -5.98 -2.27 2.37
N ALA A 59 -7.30 -2.22 2.25
CA ALA A 59 -8.12 -1.19 2.90
C ALA A 59 -7.98 -1.24 4.43
N THR A 60 -8.00 -2.43 5.02
CA THR A 60 -7.82 -2.63 6.47
C THR A 60 -6.43 -2.16 6.92
N THR A 61 -5.38 -2.47 6.16
CA THR A 61 -4.01 -2.04 6.47
C THR A 61 -3.89 -0.52 6.48
N ILE A 62 -4.45 0.17 5.48
CA ILE A 62 -4.47 1.64 5.43
C ILE A 62 -5.19 2.21 6.66
N LEU A 63 -6.38 1.68 6.96
CA LEU A 63 -7.19 2.11 8.10
C LEU A 63 -6.46 1.93 9.44
N LEU A 64 -5.82 0.78 9.64
CA LEU A 64 -5.11 0.47 10.88
C LEU A 64 -3.91 1.38 11.09
N VAL A 65 -3.08 1.59 10.05
CA VAL A 65 -1.92 2.48 10.18
C VAL A 65 -2.35 3.93 10.36
N ALA A 66 -3.36 4.39 9.61
CA ALA A 66 -3.89 5.74 9.77
C ALA A 66 -4.41 5.96 11.19
N CYS A 67 -5.25 5.05 11.69
CA CYS A 67 -5.79 5.13 13.04
C CYS A 67 -4.68 5.11 14.11
N ALA A 68 -3.69 4.22 13.98
CA ALA A 68 -2.56 4.14 14.90
C ALA A 68 -1.69 5.41 14.89
N ALA A 69 -1.42 5.98 13.71
CA ALA A 69 -0.67 7.23 13.56
C ALA A 69 -1.44 8.41 14.18
N THR A 70 -2.75 8.49 13.95
CA THR A 70 -3.61 9.53 14.52
C THR A 70 -3.69 9.42 16.05
N VAL A 71 -3.85 8.21 16.60
CA VAL A 71 -3.86 8.00 18.07
C VAL A 71 -2.51 8.39 18.69
N ARG A 72 -1.38 8.02 18.06
CA ARG A 72 -0.05 8.45 18.54
C ARG A 72 0.12 9.96 18.47
N PHE A 73 -0.29 10.59 17.38
CA PHE A 73 -0.28 12.04 17.21
C PHE A 73 -1.12 12.73 18.30
N ALA A 74 -2.36 12.28 18.50
CA ALA A 74 -3.26 12.84 19.51
C ALA A 74 -2.69 12.71 20.92
N ARG A 75 -2.14 11.54 21.28
CA ARG A 75 -1.48 11.33 22.59
C ARG A 75 -0.29 12.27 22.78
N ARG A 76 0.55 12.47 21.76
CA ARG A 76 1.71 13.37 21.83
C ARG A 76 1.27 14.84 21.92
N ALA A 77 0.31 15.24 21.09
CA ALA A 77 -0.23 16.60 21.07
C ALA A 77 -0.90 16.99 22.40
N LEU A 78 -1.61 16.05 23.04
CA LEU A 78 -2.21 16.26 24.36
C LEU A 78 -1.18 16.29 25.49
N ALA A 79 -0.06 15.56 25.37
CA ALA A 79 0.98 15.53 26.39
C ALA A 79 1.96 16.73 26.30
N ALA A 80 2.32 17.14 25.09
CA ALA A 80 3.20 18.27 24.83
C ALA A 80 2.85 18.87 23.44
N PRO A 81 2.15 20.00 23.38
CA PRO A 81 1.73 20.60 22.11
C PRO A 81 2.90 21.31 21.41
N ASP A 82 3.83 20.52 20.87
CA ASP A 82 4.85 20.98 19.92
C ASP A 82 4.47 20.52 18.49
N TRP A 83 3.77 21.39 17.80
CA TRP A 83 3.29 21.15 16.43
C TRP A 83 4.42 21.14 15.39
N ALA A 84 5.56 21.79 15.67
CA ALA A 84 6.68 21.88 14.72
C ALA A 84 7.36 20.51 14.52
N THR A 85 7.41 19.69 15.56
CA THR A 85 8.06 18.37 15.52
C THR A 85 7.07 17.22 15.35
N THR A 86 5.84 17.35 15.87
CA THR A 86 4.85 16.25 15.87
C THR A 86 4.16 16.07 14.51
N LEU A 87 3.92 17.15 13.76
CA LEU A 87 3.22 17.09 12.46
C LEU A 87 4.06 16.42 11.34
N PRO A 88 5.36 16.72 11.17
CA PRO A 88 6.19 16.00 10.20
C PRO A 88 6.26 14.49 10.47
N ALA A 89 6.39 14.09 11.75
CA ALA A 89 6.41 12.69 12.14
C ALA A 89 5.08 11.98 11.81
N TYR A 90 3.94 12.62 12.09
CA TYR A 90 2.62 12.09 11.71
C TYR A 90 2.48 11.90 10.20
N ARG A 91 2.92 12.88 9.39
CA ARG A 91 2.89 12.76 7.93
C ARG A 91 3.78 11.63 7.41
N ALA A 92 4.95 11.42 8.02
CA ALA A 92 5.86 10.34 7.64
C ALA A 92 5.28 8.95 7.98
N ASP A 93 4.63 8.81 9.14
CA ASP A 93 3.99 7.56 9.56
C ASP A 93 2.77 7.24 8.69
N LEU A 94 1.95 8.25 8.36
CA LEU A 94 0.85 8.09 7.42
C LEU A 94 1.32 7.73 6.01
N GLY A 95 2.35 8.41 5.51
CA GLY A 95 2.91 8.15 4.18
C GLY A 95 3.38 6.70 4.04
N ARG A 96 4.11 6.19 5.03
CA ARG A 96 4.55 4.78 5.07
C ARG A 96 3.40 3.79 5.11
N GLY A 97 2.37 4.07 5.90
CA GLY A 97 1.18 3.22 6.00
C GLY A 97 0.38 3.15 4.71
N VAL A 98 0.17 4.30 4.08
CA VAL A 98 -0.53 4.39 2.80
C VAL A 98 0.26 3.67 1.70
N LEU A 99 1.58 3.83 1.65
CA LEU A 99 2.42 3.16 0.65
C LEU A 99 2.35 1.62 0.76
N LEU A 100 2.42 1.09 1.98
CA LEU A 100 2.24 -0.34 2.26
C LEU A 100 0.83 -0.83 1.87
N GLY A 101 -0.20 -0.06 2.20
CA GLY A 101 -1.57 -0.37 1.82
C GLY A 101 -1.78 -0.37 0.31
N LEU A 102 -1.15 0.58 -0.40
CA LEU A 102 -1.18 0.65 -1.85
C LEU A 102 -0.47 -0.56 -2.49
N GLU A 103 0.63 -1.07 -1.93
CA GLU A 103 1.27 -2.30 -2.41
C GLU A 103 0.29 -3.50 -2.40
N MET A 104 -0.53 -3.62 -1.36
CA MET A 104 -1.58 -4.65 -1.31
C MET A 104 -2.74 -4.37 -2.26
N LEU A 105 -3.15 -3.11 -2.41
CA LEU A 105 -4.20 -2.73 -3.37
C LEU A 105 -3.74 -2.88 -4.83
N VAL A 106 -2.42 -2.84 -5.12
CA VAL A 106 -1.87 -3.20 -6.45
C VAL A 106 -2.14 -4.65 -6.77
N ALA A 107 -1.94 -5.55 -5.81
CA ALA A 107 -2.21 -6.96 -6.02
C ALA A 107 -3.70 -7.21 -6.33
N ALA A 108 -4.60 -6.57 -5.59
CA ALA A 108 -6.05 -6.67 -5.82
C ALA A 108 -6.46 -6.23 -7.23
N ASP A 109 -5.94 -5.09 -7.68
CA ASP A 109 -6.29 -4.48 -8.98
C ASP A 109 -5.80 -5.34 -10.16
N ILE A 110 -4.60 -5.94 -10.04
CA ILE A 110 -4.11 -6.88 -11.06
C ILE A 110 -5.02 -8.10 -11.13
N VAL A 111 -5.34 -8.75 -10.00
CA VAL A 111 -6.19 -9.95 -9.98
C VAL A 111 -7.60 -9.65 -10.51
N GLY A 112 -8.18 -8.51 -10.12
CA GLY A 112 -9.49 -8.07 -10.60
C GLY A 112 -9.54 -7.85 -12.12
N THR A 113 -8.44 -7.42 -12.74
CA THR A 113 -8.40 -7.22 -14.20
C THR A 113 -8.26 -8.50 -15.01
N VAL A 114 -7.57 -9.54 -14.51
CA VAL A 114 -7.39 -10.81 -15.24
C VAL A 114 -8.58 -11.79 -15.10
N ALA A 115 -9.43 -11.60 -14.09
CA ALA A 115 -10.52 -12.52 -13.78
C ALA A 115 -11.79 -12.31 -14.61
N VAL A 116 -12.05 -11.09 -15.10
CA VAL A 116 -13.32 -10.72 -15.71
C VAL A 116 -13.30 -11.05 -17.21
N THR A 117 -14.21 -11.93 -17.65
CA THR A 117 -14.46 -12.15 -19.08
C THR A 117 -14.84 -10.81 -19.75
N PRO A 118 -14.05 -10.34 -20.72
CA PRO A 118 -14.18 -8.97 -21.22
C PRO A 118 -15.49 -8.79 -22.00
N SER A 119 -16.45 -8.09 -21.40
CA SER A 119 -17.52 -7.40 -22.12
C SER A 119 -17.18 -5.91 -22.18
N PHE A 120 -17.46 -5.22 -23.29
CA PHE A 120 -17.14 -3.78 -23.41
C PHE A 120 -17.79 -2.92 -22.31
N GLY A 121 -18.94 -3.34 -21.76
CA GLY A 121 -19.58 -2.67 -20.61
C GLY A 121 -18.82 -2.87 -19.29
N SER A 122 -18.46 -4.11 -18.97
CA SER A 122 -17.70 -4.44 -17.75
C SER A 122 -16.27 -3.88 -17.78
N LEU A 123 -15.64 -3.87 -18.97
CA LEU A 123 -14.34 -3.24 -19.19
C LEU A 123 -14.36 -1.74 -18.93
N GLY A 124 -15.47 -1.05 -19.22
CA GLY A 124 -15.62 0.38 -18.97
C GLY A 124 -15.55 0.72 -17.48
N VAL A 125 -16.27 -0.02 -16.65
CA VAL A 125 -16.25 0.16 -15.18
C VAL A 125 -14.86 -0.16 -14.63
N LEU A 126 -14.27 -1.28 -15.05
CA LEU A 126 -12.92 -1.68 -14.67
C LEU A 126 -11.88 -0.61 -15.04
N ALA A 127 -11.94 -0.09 -16.27
CA ALA A 127 -11.03 0.95 -16.74
C ALA A 127 -11.16 2.25 -15.92
N VAL A 128 -12.38 2.64 -15.52
CA VAL A 128 -12.61 3.80 -14.65
C VAL A 128 -12.00 3.59 -13.27
N VAL A 129 -12.17 2.42 -12.67
CA VAL A 129 -11.59 2.10 -11.35
C VAL A 129 -10.06 2.16 -11.39
N VAL A 130 -9.43 1.53 -12.39
CA VAL A 130 -7.97 1.55 -12.60
C VAL A 130 -7.47 2.98 -12.88
N LEU A 131 -8.24 3.77 -13.64
CA LEU A 131 -7.89 5.16 -13.94
C LEU A 131 -7.89 6.03 -12.68
N ILE A 132 -8.93 5.94 -11.86
CA ILE A 132 -9.03 6.66 -10.58
C ILE A 132 -7.85 6.25 -9.68
N ARG A 133 -7.55 4.95 -9.62
CA ARG A 133 -6.44 4.40 -8.83
C ARG A 133 -5.08 4.96 -9.25
N THR A 134 -4.83 5.02 -10.55
CA THR A 134 -3.59 5.56 -11.11
C THR A 134 -3.49 7.06 -10.87
N PHE A 135 -4.57 7.80 -11.11
CA PHE A 135 -4.63 9.25 -10.91
C PHE A 135 -4.40 9.64 -9.45
N LEU A 136 -5.11 9.00 -8.51
CA LEU A 136 -4.97 9.27 -7.08
C LEU A 136 -3.57 8.92 -6.57
N SER A 137 -3.01 7.77 -6.98
CA SER A 137 -1.65 7.35 -6.61
C SER A 137 -0.59 8.35 -7.09
N VAL A 138 -0.70 8.81 -8.34
CA VAL A 138 0.21 9.82 -8.93
C VAL A 138 0.05 11.19 -8.26
N SER A 139 -1.18 11.63 -8.02
CA SER A 139 -1.47 12.92 -7.38
C SER A 139 -0.90 12.99 -5.96
N LEU A 140 -1.03 11.90 -5.19
CA LEU A 140 -0.49 11.81 -3.83
C LEU A 140 1.04 11.83 -3.82
N SER A 141 1.68 11.09 -4.74
CA SER A 141 3.14 11.09 -4.89
C SER A 141 3.67 12.48 -5.22
N VAL A 142 3.04 13.18 -6.18
CA VAL A 142 3.45 14.54 -6.56
C VAL A 142 3.30 15.54 -5.41
N LYS A 143 2.26 15.40 -4.58
CA LYS A 143 2.02 16.29 -3.43
C LYS A 143 3.07 16.11 -2.32
N ILE A 144 3.52 14.88 -2.06
CA ILE A 144 4.49 14.61 -0.98
C ILE A 144 5.92 14.94 -1.46
N GLU A 145 6.28 14.52 -2.67
CA GLU A 145 7.65 14.66 -3.18
C GLU A 145 7.91 16.00 -3.87
N GLY A 146 6.86 16.69 -4.33
CA GLY A 146 6.97 17.97 -5.05
C GLY A 146 7.59 17.87 -6.45
N HIS A 147 8.00 16.67 -6.89
CA HIS A 147 8.56 16.39 -8.20
C HIS A 147 7.82 15.24 -8.89
N TRP A 148 7.57 15.42 -10.19
CA TRP A 148 6.91 14.39 -10.99
C TRP A 148 7.77 13.11 -11.09
N PRO A 149 7.17 11.92 -11.01
CA PRO A 149 7.90 10.65 -10.91
C PRO A 149 8.80 10.36 -12.12
N TRP A 150 8.49 10.94 -13.29
CA TRP A 150 9.35 10.82 -14.48
C TRP A 150 10.63 11.66 -14.40
N ARG A 151 10.77 12.61 -13.48
CA ARG A 151 11.98 13.43 -13.29
C ARG A 151 13.05 12.78 -12.38
N LEU A 152 12.69 11.81 -11.53
CA LEU A 152 13.68 11.11 -10.69
C LEU A 152 14.70 10.33 -11.54
N ARG A 153 14.25 9.75 -12.66
CA ARG A 153 15.12 9.00 -13.58
C ARG A 153 16.24 9.86 -14.18
N ASP A 154 16.04 11.18 -14.29
CA ASP A 154 17.03 12.07 -14.88
C ASP A 154 18.14 12.43 -13.87
N LEU A 155 17.82 12.48 -12.57
CA LEU A 155 18.79 12.71 -11.50
C LEU A 155 19.66 11.47 -11.24
N ASP A 156 19.07 10.27 -11.26
CA ASP A 156 19.81 9.01 -11.11
C ASP A 156 20.76 8.79 -12.28
N ARG A 157 20.33 9.02 -13.53
CA ARG A 157 21.21 8.95 -14.72
C ARG A 157 22.33 9.99 -14.67
N ALA A 158 22.07 11.19 -14.16
CA ALA A 158 23.09 12.22 -13.98
C ALA A 158 24.10 11.87 -12.86
N ALA A 159 23.66 11.17 -11.80
CA ALA A 159 24.52 10.67 -10.73
C ALA A 159 25.35 9.45 -11.18
N GLU A 160 24.79 8.61 -12.05
CA GLU A 160 25.42 7.39 -12.57
C GLU A 160 26.41 7.68 -13.70
N GLY A 161 26.17 8.74 -14.50
CA GLY A 161 27.08 9.22 -15.55
C GLY A 161 28.29 10.01 -15.07
N ARG A 162 28.45 10.25 -13.77
CA ARG A 162 29.63 10.92 -13.19
C ARG A 162 30.69 9.86 -12.87
N PRO A 163 31.84 9.81 -13.58
CA PRO A 163 32.94 8.93 -13.22
C PRO A 163 33.30 9.15 -11.75
N ARG A 164 33.36 8.07 -10.95
CA ARG A 164 33.74 8.10 -9.54
C ARG A 164 35.23 8.45 -9.37
N GLU A 165 35.65 9.65 -9.75
CA GLU A 165 37.07 10.08 -9.67
C GLU A 165 37.50 10.51 -8.25
N TRP A 166 36.57 10.65 -7.30
CA TRP A 166 36.89 11.02 -5.90
C TRP A 166 37.77 9.98 -5.19
N ARG A 167 37.79 8.70 -5.61
CA ARG A 167 38.60 7.67 -4.94
C ARG A 167 40.10 7.69 -5.30
N ARG A 168 40.58 8.66 -6.09
CA ARG A 168 42.01 8.82 -6.44
C ARG A 168 42.51 10.27 -6.30
N ARG A 169 42.30 10.90 -5.15
CA ARG A 169 43.11 12.06 -4.74
C ARG A 169 44.22 11.57 -3.78
N PRO A 170 45.44 11.27 -4.25
CA PRO A 170 46.57 11.06 -3.35
C PRO A 170 46.96 12.45 -2.80
N GLY A 171 46.57 12.76 -1.57
CA GLY A 171 46.86 14.09 -1.03
C GLY A 171 46.35 14.44 0.37
N PHE A 172 45.71 13.51 1.09
CA PHE A 172 45.32 13.75 2.49
C PHE A 172 45.97 12.73 3.42
N SER A 173 47.30 12.69 3.41
CA SER A 173 48.09 12.11 4.49
C SER A 173 48.90 13.22 5.13
N ALA A 174 48.80 13.33 6.45
CA ALA A 174 49.58 14.17 7.36
C ALA A 174 49.20 15.66 7.45
N CYS A 175 48.09 15.95 8.15
CA CYS A 175 48.10 17.09 9.05
C CYS A 175 48.93 16.70 10.28
N ARG A 176 50.24 16.93 10.16
CA ARG A 176 51.26 16.68 11.17
C ARG A 176 50.91 17.49 12.42
N THR A 177 50.68 16.77 13.52
CA THR A 177 50.49 17.31 14.86
C THR A 177 51.66 18.23 15.23
N SER A 178 51.40 19.53 15.39
CA SER A 178 52.36 20.47 15.96
C SER A 178 52.51 20.17 17.45
N GLN A 179 53.62 19.54 17.83
CA GLN A 179 54.10 19.55 19.21
C GLN A 179 54.74 20.91 19.49
N ARG A 180 54.14 21.63 20.44
CA ARG A 180 54.74 22.69 21.28
C ARG A 180 55.40 21.99 22.50
N PRO A 181 56.36 22.60 23.21
CA PRO A 181 56.56 24.02 23.47
C PRO A 181 57.80 24.67 22.88
#